data_AF-A0A1Z8LJY3-F1
#
_entry.id   AF-A0A1Z8LJY3-F1
#
_cell.length_a   1.000
_cell.length_b   1.000
_cell.length_c   1.000
_cell.angle_alpha   90.00
_cell.angle_beta   90.00
_cell.angle_gamma   90.00
#
_symmetry.space_group_name_H-M   'P 1'
#
loop_
_entity.id
_entity.type
_entity.pdbx_description
1 polymer ?
#
loop_
_entity_poly.entity_id
_entity_poly.type
_entity_poly.pdbx_seq_one_letter_code
_entity_poly.pdbx_strand_id
1 'polypeptide(L)'
;MMDTYVSINYWLFEPNFWVIIGILLIVVDIFLASFFLLPIGVSALIMAALIFFDTSQFLELELFTTWRNILLCFAALAVTSIFLIQFAMKFRRKREQDINQY
;
A
#
# COMPACT_ATOMS: atom_id res chain seq x y z
N MET A 1 -6.61 22.42 -17.94
CA MET A 1 -6.26 20.98 -18.09
C MET A 1 -4.80 20.72 -17.77
N MET A 2 -3.85 21.57 -18.19
CA MET A 2 -2.43 21.39 -17.83
C MET A 2 -2.20 21.49 -16.31
N ASP A 3 -2.88 22.43 -15.64
CA ASP A 3 -2.75 22.65 -14.19
C ASP A 3 -3.20 21.46 -13.34
N THR A 4 -4.23 20.74 -13.78
CA THR A 4 -4.72 19.54 -13.07
C THR A 4 -3.72 18.39 -13.17
N TYR A 5 -3.07 18.20 -14.32
CA TYR A 5 -2.05 17.17 -14.46
C TYR A 5 -0.82 17.47 -13.61
N VAL A 6 -0.37 18.72 -13.60
CA VAL A 6 0.76 19.16 -12.77
C VAL A 6 0.43 18.96 -11.28
N SER A 7 -0.78 19.33 -10.87
CA SER A 7 -1.23 19.15 -9.48
C SER A 7 -1.29 17.68 -9.07
N ILE A 8 -1.86 16.80 -9.91
CA ILE A 8 -1.92 15.36 -9.65
C ILE A 8 -0.51 14.76 -9.53
N ASN A 9 0.40 15.13 -10.45
CA ASN A 9 1.77 14.66 -10.41
C ASN A 9 2.44 15.11 -9.11
N TYR A 10 2.30 16.39 -8.74
CA TYR A 10 2.87 16.92 -7.50
C TYR A 10 2.44 16.11 -6.27
N TRP A 11 1.13 15.92 -6.07
CA TRP A 11 0.63 15.19 -4.91
C TRP A 11 1.03 13.71 -4.89
N LEU A 12 1.04 13.05 -6.05
CA LEU A 12 1.38 11.62 -6.12
C LEU A 12 2.87 11.34 -5.94
N PHE A 13 3.74 12.30 -6.26
CA PHE A 13 5.19 12.20 -6.01
C PHE A 13 5.62 12.71 -4.63
N GLU A 14 4.68 13.21 -3.82
CA GLU A 14 4.96 13.67 -2.46
C GLU A 14 4.84 12.49 -1.45
N PRO A 15 5.93 12.03 -0.81
CA PRO A 15 5.86 10.89 0.12
C PRO A 15 4.90 11.13 1.29
N ASN A 16 4.86 12.37 1.80
CA ASN A 16 4.02 12.74 2.94
C ASN A 16 2.52 12.55 2.66
N PHE A 17 2.09 12.77 1.42
CA PHE A 17 0.70 12.54 1.01
C PHE A 17 0.29 11.07 1.22
N TRP A 18 1.17 10.14 0.82
CA TRP A 18 0.96 8.71 0.96
C TRP A 18 1.00 8.24 2.42
N VAL A 19 1.88 8.83 3.25
CA VAL A 19 1.90 8.57 4.69
C VAL A 19 0.57 8.95 5.33
N ILE A 20 0.07 10.16 5.05
CA ILE A 20 -1.17 10.66 5.62
C ILE A 20 -2.35 9.78 5.21
N ILE A 21 -2.47 9.45 3.91
CA ILE A 21 -3.54 8.57 3.41
C ILE A 21 -3.43 7.17 4.01
N GLY A 22 -2.22 6.60 4.08
CA GLY A 22 -2.01 5.27 4.63
C GLY A 22 -2.42 5.18 6.10
N ILE A 23 -2.02 6.16 6.92
CA ILE A 23 -2.42 6.24 8.33
C ILE A 23 -3.94 6.41 8.43
N LEU A 24 -4.54 7.31 7.65
CA LEU A 24 -5.98 7.56 7.69
C LEU A 24 -6.77 6.29 7.37
N LEU A 25 -6.39 5.56 6.32
CA LEU A 25 -7.02 4.29 5.95
C LEU A 25 -6.93 3.24 7.08
N ILE A 26 -5.76 3.10 7.69
CA ILE A 26 -5.55 2.16 8.81
C ILE A 26 -6.42 2.57 10.01
N VAL A 27 -6.43 3.84 10.37
CA VAL A 27 -7.23 4.36 11.49
C VAL A 27 -8.72 4.08 11.24
N VAL A 28 -9.23 4.43 10.06
CA VAL A 28 -10.63 4.16 9.68
C VAL A 28 -10.97 2.68 9.76
N ASP A 29 -10.08 1.80 9.29
CA ASP A 29 -10.31 0.36 9.32
C ASP A 29 -10.39 -0.20 10.75
N ILE A 30 -9.55 0.33 11.66
CA ILE A 30 -9.55 -0.06 13.07
C ILE A 30 -10.88 0.32 13.73
N PHE A 31 -11.41 1.50 13.43
CA PHE A 31 -12.72 1.93 13.95
C PHE A 31 -13.89 1.12 13.38
N LEU A 32 -13.79 0.66 12.13
CA LEU A 32 -14.80 -0.17 11.48
C LEU A 32 -14.69 -1.67 11.82
N ALA A 33 -13.57 -2.10 12.42
CA ALA A 33 -13.24 -3.50 12.70
C ALA A 33 -13.36 -4.44 11.48
N SER A 34 -13.20 -3.91 10.27
CA SER A 34 -13.43 -4.66 9.02
C SER A 34 -12.18 -5.37 8.49
N PHE A 35 -10.97 -4.92 8.87
CA PHE A 35 -9.69 -5.43 8.35
C PHE A 35 -9.55 -5.36 6.82
N PHE A 36 -10.40 -4.59 6.14
CA PHE A 36 -10.48 -4.54 4.68
C PHE A 36 -9.63 -3.41 4.11
N LEU A 37 -9.57 -2.27 4.80
CA LEU A 37 -8.77 -1.12 4.39
C LEU A 37 -7.32 -1.22 4.86
N LEU A 38 -7.01 -2.06 5.87
CA LEU A 38 -5.65 -2.26 6.36
C LEU A 38 -4.64 -2.68 5.27
N PRO A 39 -4.91 -3.68 4.39
CA PRO A 39 -3.99 -4.00 3.29
C PRO A 39 -3.71 -2.78 2.40
N ILE A 40 -4.75 -2.00 2.09
CA ILE A 40 -4.67 -0.82 1.21
C ILE A 40 -3.85 0.29 1.90
N GLY A 41 -4.07 0.52 3.18
CA GLY A 41 -3.32 1.48 3.98
C GLY A 41 -1.85 1.09 4.12
N VAL A 42 -1.54 -0.20 4.32
CA VAL A 42 -0.16 -0.70 4.34
C VAL A 42 0.51 -0.52 2.97
N SER A 43 -0.19 -0.81 1.87
CA SER A 43 0.35 -0.53 0.52
C SER A 43 0.64 0.95 0.30
N ALA A 44 -0.19 1.86 0.84
CA ALA A 44 0.07 3.30 0.76
C ALA A 44 1.33 3.70 1.55
N LEU A 45 1.57 3.11 2.72
CA LEU A 45 2.81 3.33 3.49
C LEU A 45 4.05 2.79 2.75
N ILE A 46 3.93 1.64 2.08
CA ILE A 46 5.01 1.09 1.24
C ILE A 46 5.29 2.04 0.07
N MET A 47 4.25 2.58 -0.57
CA MET A 47 4.41 3.58 -1.62
C MET A 47 5.14 4.84 -1.12
N ALA A 48 4.79 5.33 0.08
CA ALA A 48 5.49 6.46 0.68
C ALA A 48 7.00 6.20 0.82
N ALA A 49 7.38 5.01 1.30
CA ALA A 49 8.77 4.61 1.42
C ALA A 49 9.46 4.51 0.04
N LEU A 50 8.81 3.89 -0.95
CA LEU A 50 9.36 3.75 -2.31
C LEU A 50 9.60 5.12 -2.96
N ILE A 51 8.65 6.03 -2.87
CA ILE A 51 8.78 7.39 -3.42
C ILE A 51 9.86 8.16 -2.66
N PHE A 52 9.97 8.01 -1.34
CA PHE A 52 11.05 8.63 -0.56
C PHE A 52 12.44 8.14 -1.01
N PHE A 53 12.61 6.84 -1.27
CA PHE A 53 13.88 6.29 -1.78
C PHE A 53 14.19 6.73 -3.22
N ASP A 54 13.16 6.83 -4.06
CA ASP A 54 13.29 7.31 -5.45
C ASP A 54 13.69 8.80 -5.47
N THR A 55 13.00 9.65 -4.71
CA THR A 55 13.26 11.10 -4.63
C THR A 55 14.58 11.45 -3.95
N SER A 56 15.06 10.61 -3.02
CA SER A 56 16.38 10.78 -2.40
C SER A 56 17.54 10.29 -3.29
N GLN A 57 17.25 9.79 -4.50
CA GLN A 57 18.22 9.21 -5.45
C GLN A 57 19.10 8.11 -4.82
N PHE A 58 18.61 7.44 -3.77
CA PHE A 58 19.39 6.48 -3.02
C PHE A 58 19.81 5.26 -3.86
N LEU A 59 19.00 4.90 -4.86
CA LEU A 59 19.17 3.68 -5.67
C LEU A 59 19.80 3.91 -7.06
N GLU A 60 20.17 5.14 -7.44
CA GLU A 60 20.61 5.50 -8.81
C GLU A 60 19.70 4.96 -9.94
N LEU A 61 18.46 4.60 -9.58
CA LEU A 61 17.45 3.97 -10.42
C LEU A 61 16.22 4.85 -10.37
N GLU A 62 15.79 5.36 -11.52
CA GLU A 62 14.51 6.07 -11.63
C GLU A 62 13.38 5.04 -11.66
N LEU A 63 12.74 4.80 -10.51
CA LEU A 63 11.64 3.85 -10.38
C LEU A 63 10.34 4.45 -10.93
N PHE A 64 10.09 5.74 -10.68
CA PHE A 64 8.84 6.39 -11.07
C PHE A 64 9.09 7.61 -11.97
N THR A 65 8.66 7.53 -13.23
CA THR A 65 8.76 8.63 -14.19
C THR A 65 7.44 9.35 -14.43
N THR A 66 6.30 8.69 -14.14
CA THR A 66 4.96 9.22 -14.40
C THR A 66 4.00 8.81 -13.28
N TRP A 67 3.03 9.67 -12.94
CA TRP A 67 1.94 9.36 -11.98
C TRP A 67 1.24 8.02 -12.25
N ARG A 68 1.15 7.62 -13.53
CA ARG A 68 0.58 6.33 -13.94
C ARG A 68 1.33 5.15 -13.33
N ASN A 69 2.65 5.20 -13.31
CA ASN A 69 3.49 4.13 -12.77
C ASN A 69 3.29 4.00 -11.26
N ILE A 70 3.18 5.13 -10.57
CA ILE A 70 2.87 5.19 -9.13
C ILE A 70 1.53 4.51 -8.84
N LEU A 71 0.46 4.86 -9.57
CA LEU A 71 -0.85 4.27 -9.36
C LEU A 71 -0.90 2.78 -9.71
N LEU A 72 -0.22 2.35 -10.78
CA LEU A 72 -0.12 0.94 -11.15
C LEU A 72 0.63 0.13 -10.08
N CYS A 73 1.74 0.67 -9.57
CA CYS A 73 2.50 0.04 -8.50
C CYS A 73 1.67 -0.06 -7.21
N PHE A 74 0.98 1.02 -6.84
CA PHE A 74 0.07 1.02 -5.70
C PHE A 74 -1.04 -0.04 -5.85
N ALA A 75 -1.69 -0.12 -7.02
CA ALA A 75 -2.72 -1.09 -7.29
C ALA A 75 -2.20 -2.53 -7.21
N ALA A 76 -1.01 -2.79 -7.77
CA ALA A 76 -0.34 -4.08 -7.67
C ALA A 76 -0.05 -4.45 -6.21
N LEU A 77 0.54 -3.53 -5.44
CA LEU A 77 0.82 -3.73 -4.01
C LEU A 77 -0.46 -4.01 -3.21
N ALA A 78 -1.54 -3.27 -3.44
CA ALA A 78 -2.80 -3.48 -2.75
C ALA A 78 -3.38 -4.88 -3.01
N VAL A 79 -3.39 -5.32 -4.27
CA VAL A 79 -3.84 -6.67 -4.65
C VAL A 79 -2.94 -7.74 -4.01
N THR A 80 -1.62 -7.55 -4.06
CA THR A 80 -0.67 -8.47 -3.44
C THR A 80 -0.84 -8.54 -1.93
N SER A 81 -1.05 -7.41 -1.25
CA SER A 81 -1.28 -7.34 0.19
C SER A 81 -2.55 -8.10 0.60
N ILE A 82 -3.64 -7.97 -0.17
CA ILE A 82 -4.87 -8.77 0.05
C ILE A 82 -4.58 -10.26 -0.09
N PHE A 83 -3.85 -10.65 -1.15
CA PHE A 83 -3.51 -12.06 -1.38
C PHE A 83 -2.64 -12.64 -0.25
N LEU A 84 -1.65 -11.88 0.21
CA LEU A 84 -0.78 -12.27 1.34
C LEU A 84 -1.57 -12.46 2.62
N ILE A 85 -2.52 -11.57 2.92
CA ILE A 85 -3.36 -11.67 4.11
C ILE A 85 -4.28 -12.89 4.03
N GLN A 86 -4.92 -13.14 2.89
CA GLN A 86 -5.74 -14.34 2.69
C GLN A 86 -4.92 -15.62 2.82
N PHE A 87 -3.73 -15.65 2.23
CA PHE A 87 -2.81 -16.78 2.33
C PHE A 87 -2.39 -17.04 3.78
N ALA A 88 -1.99 -15.98 4.51
CA ALA A 88 -1.60 -16.07 5.91
C ALA A 88 -2.75 -16.60 6.80
N MET A 89 -3.97 -16.10 6.61
CA MET A 89 -5.15 -16.58 7.35
C MET A 89 -5.46 -18.05 7.07
N LYS A 90 -5.39 -18.48 5.80
CA LYS A 90 -5.61 -19.88 5.42
C LYS A 90 -4.56 -20.81 6.02
N PHE A 91 -3.31 -20.36 6.10
CA PHE A 91 -2.23 -21.12 6.71
C PHE A 91 -2.43 -21.28 8.24
N ARG A 92 -2.91 -20.24 8.94
CA ARG A 92 -3.22 -20.31 10.38
C ARG A 92 -4.33 -21.32 10.67
N ARG A 93 -5.43 -21.31 9.90
CA ARG A 93 -6.55 -22.26 10.09
C ARG A 93 -6.13 -23.72 9.95
N LYS A 94 -5.23 -24.03 9.00
CA LYS A 94 -4.71 -25.39 8.83
C LYS A 94 -3.89 -25.88 10.03
N ARG A 95 -3.15 -24.99 10.68
CA ARG A 95 -2.36 -25.32 11.87
C ARG A 95 -3.24 -25.58 13.09
N GLU A 96 -4.36 -24.86 13.24
CA GLU A 96 -5.30 -25.05 14.36
C GLU A 96 -6.14 -26.33 14.22
N GLN A 97 -6.49 -26.74 13.00
CA GLN A 97 -7.23 -28.00 12.76
C GLN A 97 -6.43 -29.26 13.08
N ASP A 98 -5.10 -29.19 13.12
CA ASP A 98 -4.21 -30.34 13.34
C ASP A 98 -3.99 -30.67 14.83
N ILE A 99 -4.53 -29.86 15.76
CA ILE A 99 -4.36 -30.07 17.21
C ILE A 99 -5.57 -30.81 17.82
N ASN A 100 -6.71 -30.87 17.12
CA ASN A 100 -7.95 -31.44 17.64
C ASN A 100 -8.42 -32.66 16.83
N GLN A 101 -7.56 -33.68 16.74
CA GLN A 101 -7.98 -35.04 16.39
C GLN A 101 -8.18 -35.82 17.69
N TYR A 102 -9.38 -35.72 18.28
CA TYR A 102 -9.90 -36.62 19.31
C TYR A 102 -11.12 -37.33 18.77
#